data_AF-A0A832UAN0-F1
#
_entry.id   AF-A0A832UAN0-F1
#
_cell.length_a   1.000
_cell.length_b   1.000
_cell.length_c   1.000
_cell.angle_alpha   90.00
_cell.angle_beta   90.00
_cell.angle_gamma   90.00
#
_symmetry.space_group_name_H-M   'P 1'
#
loop_
_entity.id
_entity.type
_entity.pdbx_description
1 polymer ?
#
loop_
_entity_poly.entity_id
_entity_poly.type
_entity_poly.pdbx_seq_one_letter_code
_entity_poly.pdbx_strand_id
1 'polypeptide(L)'
;YGATAQESAVMLIDSTLVHSRPKCRCIEIPATGQAKASLKVIVANIVMLGALVAATKVVSEESLKKAILDSVPKGTEELNVKAMQLGLELGKQP
;
A
#
# COMPACT_ATOMS: atom_id res chain seq x y z
N TYR A 1 -9.26 -6.51 -13.27
CA TYR A 1 -9.76 -5.27 -12.62
C TYR A 1 -9.33 -4.06 -13.43
N GLY A 2 -10.03 -2.92 -13.34
CA GLY A 2 -9.61 -1.66 -13.98
C GLY A 2 -9.82 -1.58 -15.50
N ALA A 3 -10.70 -2.40 -16.09
CA ALA A 3 -10.91 -2.45 -17.55
C ALA A 3 -11.41 -1.12 -18.14
N THR A 4 -12.04 -0.27 -17.32
CA THR A 4 -12.58 1.04 -17.70
C THR A 4 -11.70 2.21 -17.26
N ALA A 5 -10.53 1.94 -16.65
CA ALA A 5 -9.61 3.00 -16.26
C ALA A 5 -9.08 3.70 -17.53
N GLN A 6 -9.05 5.03 -17.50
CA GLN A 6 -8.45 5.82 -18.58
C GLN A 6 -6.95 5.49 -18.69
N GLU A 7 -6.37 5.60 -19.88
CA GLU A 7 -4.93 5.35 -20.09
C GLU A 7 -4.03 6.24 -19.22
N SER A 8 -4.50 7.45 -18.88
CA SER A 8 -3.84 8.39 -17.98
C SER A 8 -3.90 8.00 -16.50
N ALA A 9 -4.71 7.01 -16.12
CA ALA A 9 -4.84 6.59 -14.74
C ALA A 9 -3.58 5.84 -14.26
N VAL A 10 -3.31 5.93 -12.96
CA VAL A 10 -2.31 5.10 -12.28
C VAL A 10 -3.06 4.15 -11.35
N MET A 11 -2.84 2.85 -11.52
CA MET A 11 -3.49 1.82 -10.73
C MET A 11 -2.46 1.11 -9.86
N LEU A 12 -2.68 1.10 -8.54
CA LEU A 12 -1.90 0.28 -7.61
C LEU A 12 -2.66 -1.04 -7.39
N ILE A 13 -1.96 -2.17 -7.50
CA ILE A 13 -2.57 -3.49 -7.29
C ILE A 13 -1.76 -4.33 -6.30
N ASP A 14 -2.46 -5.19 -5.55
CA ASP A 14 -1.80 -6.25 -4.81
C ASP A 14 -1.43 -7.39 -5.75
N SER A 15 -0.17 -7.46 -6.18
CA SER A 15 0.30 -8.47 -7.14
C SER A 15 0.27 -9.90 -6.60
N THR A 16 0.13 -10.06 -5.28
CA THR A 16 -0.06 -11.37 -4.65
C THR A 16 -1.43 -11.98 -5.00
N LEU A 17 -2.45 -11.14 -5.15
CA LEU A 17 -3.85 -11.56 -5.30
C LEU A 17 -4.43 -11.23 -6.68
N VAL A 18 -3.90 -10.20 -7.34
CA VAL A 18 -4.39 -9.71 -8.63
C VAL A 18 -3.39 -10.12 -9.71
N HIS A 19 -3.81 -11.02 -10.60
CA HIS A 19 -2.98 -11.50 -11.71
C HIS A 19 -3.30 -10.82 -13.05
N SER A 20 -4.47 -10.20 -13.19
CA SER A 20 -4.78 -9.38 -14.37
C SER A 20 -4.04 -8.03 -14.31
N ARG A 21 -3.65 -7.49 -15.47
CA ARG A 21 -3.03 -6.16 -15.59
C ARG A 21 -3.93 -5.22 -16.39
N PRO A 22 -4.12 -3.98 -15.93
CA PRO A 22 -4.86 -2.97 -16.70
C PRO A 22 -4.02 -2.50 -17.89
N LYS A 23 -4.64 -1.77 -18.81
CA LYS A 23 -3.93 -1.10 -19.91
C LYS A 23 -3.21 0.17 -19.47
N CYS A 24 -3.71 0.83 -18.43
CA CYS A 24 -3.11 2.04 -17.87
C CYS A 24 -1.84 1.71 -17.07
N ARG A 25 -1.14 2.75 -16.61
CA ARG A 25 0.06 2.59 -15.79
C ARG A 25 -0.29 1.80 -14.52
N CYS A 26 0.40 0.69 -14.30
CA CYS A 26 0.17 -0.20 -13.17
C CYS A 26 1.40 -0.24 -12.27
N ILE A 27 1.19 -0.08 -10.97
CA ILE A 27 2.22 -0.24 -9.93
C ILE A 27 1.84 -1.46 -9.11
N GLU A 28 2.77 -2.41 -9.03
CA GLU A 28 2.55 -3.71 -8.42
C GLU A 28 3.15 -3.77 -7.03
N ILE A 29 2.32 -3.97 -6.02
CA ILE A 29 2.74 -4.03 -4.62
C ILE A 29 2.41 -5.42 -4.09
N PRO A 30 3.38 -6.26 -3.70
CA PRO A 30 3.09 -7.60 -3.15
C PRO A 30 2.63 -7.51 -1.68
N ALA A 31 1.62 -6.69 -1.40
CA ALA A 31 1.23 -6.29 -0.04
C ALA A 31 0.79 -7.46 0.83
N THR A 32 -0.11 -8.31 0.34
CA THR A 32 -0.58 -9.49 1.08
C THR A 32 0.55 -10.49 1.33
N GLY A 33 1.40 -10.74 0.33
CA GLY A 33 2.53 -11.65 0.47
C GLY A 33 3.52 -11.16 1.53
N GLN A 34 3.92 -9.91 1.44
CA GLN A 34 4.88 -9.30 2.36
C GLN A 34 4.32 -9.14 3.78
N ALA A 35 3.05 -8.74 3.92
CA ALA A 35 2.41 -8.63 5.24
C ALA A 35 2.32 -10.00 5.93
N LYS A 36 1.95 -11.07 5.20
CA LYS A 36 1.91 -12.42 5.75
C LYS A 36 3.29 -12.93 6.15
N ALA A 37 4.30 -12.70 5.33
CA ALA A 37 5.67 -13.17 5.58
C ALA A 37 6.32 -12.45 6.77
N SER A 38 6.20 -11.12 6.83
CA SER A 38 6.99 -10.29 7.75
C SER A 38 6.27 -9.91 9.04
N LEU A 39 4.93 -9.83 9.03
CA LEU A 39 4.18 -9.15 10.09
C LEU A 39 3.21 -10.06 10.87
N LYS A 40 3.01 -11.33 10.45
CA LYS A 40 2.21 -12.38 11.13
C LYS A 40 0.74 -12.01 11.47
N VAL A 41 0.33 -10.78 11.20
CA VAL A 41 -1.00 -10.17 11.38
C VAL A 41 -1.37 -9.47 10.08
N ILE A 42 -2.65 -9.50 9.68
CA ILE A 42 -3.09 -8.96 8.38
C ILE A 42 -3.13 -7.42 8.43
N VAL A 43 -2.10 -6.78 7.87
CA VAL A 43 -1.96 -5.31 7.72
C VAL A 43 -1.68 -4.89 6.27
N ALA A 44 -2.10 -5.73 5.31
CA ALA A 44 -1.87 -5.50 3.87
C ALA A 44 -2.48 -4.17 3.37
N ASN A 45 -3.60 -3.75 3.95
CA ASN A 45 -4.21 -2.45 3.66
C ASN A 45 -3.28 -1.28 4.03
N ILE A 46 -2.59 -1.34 5.17
CA ILE A 46 -1.66 -0.29 5.58
C ILE A 46 -0.42 -0.27 4.70
N VAL A 47 0.07 -1.44 4.26
CA VAL A 47 1.13 -1.54 3.25
C VAL A 47 0.69 -0.85 1.95
N MET A 48 -0.54 -1.09 1.49
CA MET A 48 -1.07 -0.43 0.29
C MET A 48 -1.19 1.09 0.46
N LEU A 49 -1.60 1.59 1.64
CA LEU A 49 -1.65 3.02 1.92
C LEU A 49 -0.27 3.67 1.91
N GLY A 50 0.73 3.01 2.50
CA GLY A 50 2.13 3.44 2.42
C GLY A 50 2.60 3.52 0.96
N ALA A 51 2.32 2.49 0.17
CA ALA A 51 2.70 2.46 -1.24
C ALA A 51 2.01 3.56 -2.06
N LEU A 52 0.73 3.81 -1.80
CA LEU A 52 -0.04 4.89 -2.44
C LEU A 52 0.61 6.25 -2.18
N VAL A 53 0.96 6.55 -0.93
CA VAL A 53 1.58 7.83 -0.58
C VAL A 53 2.98 7.94 -1.17
N ALA A 54 3.77 6.87 -1.18
CA ALA A 54 5.07 6.87 -1.82
C ALA A 54 4.99 7.15 -3.33
N ALA A 55 4.06 6.50 -4.03
CA ALA A 55 3.91 6.60 -5.48
C ALA A 55 3.28 7.92 -5.94
N THR A 56 2.36 8.49 -5.16
CA THR A 56 1.54 9.65 -5.60
C THR A 56 1.92 10.95 -4.92
N LYS A 57 2.52 10.90 -3.72
CA LYS A 57 2.77 12.08 -2.87
C LYS A 57 1.52 12.91 -2.58
N VAL A 58 0.33 12.30 -2.65
CA VAL A 58 -0.96 12.97 -2.42
C VAL A 58 -1.08 13.58 -1.02
N VAL A 59 -0.38 13.00 -0.04
CA VAL A 59 -0.22 13.52 1.33
C VAL A 59 1.23 13.32 1.79
N SER A 60 1.61 13.95 2.91
CA SER A 60 2.93 13.72 3.51
C SER A 60 2.98 12.37 4.25
N GLU A 61 4.19 11.80 4.37
CA GLU A 61 4.42 10.57 5.14
C GLU A 61 4.05 10.76 6.62
N GLU A 62 4.26 11.96 7.18
CA GLU A 62 3.88 12.31 8.56
C GLU A 62 2.36 12.35 8.74
N SER A 63 1.64 12.96 7.80
CA SER A 63 0.17 13.00 7.82
C SER A 63 -0.42 11.60 7.74
N LEU A 64 0.14 10.72 6.90
CA LEU A 64 -0.26 9.32 6.83
C LEU A 64 -0.02 8.62 8.17
N LYS A 65 1.18 8.77 8.75
CA LYS A 65 1.53 8.15 10.03
C LYS A 65 0.57 8.57 11.13
N LYS A 66 0.25 9.86 11.22
CA LYS A 66 -0.70 10.39 12.21
C LYS A 66 -2.09 9.79 12.02
N ALA A 67 -2.60 9.78 10.79
CA ALA A 67 -3.92 9.22 10.48
C ALA A 67 -4.01 7.72 10.81
N ILE A 68 -2.94 6.96 10.60
CA ILE A 68 -2.87 5.55 10.98
C ILE A 68 -2.95 5.40 12.50
N LEU A 69 -2.12 6.13 13.25
CA LEU A 69 -2.09 6.05 14.72
C LEU A 69 -3.42 6.45 15.36
N ASP A 70 -4.13 7.42 14.76
CA ASP A 70 -5.44 7.87 15.23
C ASP A 70 -6.57 6.87 14.90
N SER A 71 -6.37 5.96 13.93
CA SER A 71 -7.41 5.06 13.42
C SER A 71 -7.27 3.59 13.85
N VAL A 72 -6.07 3.14 14.24
CA VAL A 72 -5.82 1.72 14.52
C VAL A 72 -6.14 1.35 15.98
N PRO A 73 -6.47 0.09 16.27
CA PRO A 73 -6.69 -0.36 17.65
C PRO A 73 -5.46 -0.16 18.54
N LYS A 74 -5.69 0.17 19.81
CA LYS A 74 -4.62 0.24 20.81
C LYS A 74 -3.86 -1.07 20.91
N GLY A 75 -2.53 -0.99 21.02
CA GLY A 75 -1.63 -2.14 21.06
C GLY A 75 -1.24 -2.69 19.68
N THR A 76 -1.67 -2.05 18.59
CA THR A 76 -1.30 -2.43 17.21
C THR A 76 -0.47 -1.35 16.49
N GLU A 77 -0.12 -0.27 17.18
CA GLU A 77 0.51 0.93 16.61
C GLU A 77 1.85 0.59 15.95
N GLU A 78 2.73 -0.12 16.66
CA GLU A 78 4.06 -0.47 16.14
C GLU A 78 3.97 -1.32 14.88
N LEU A 79 3.05 -2.29 14.88
CA LEU A 79 2.79 -3.16 13.74
C LEU A 79 2.33 -2.36 12.51
N ASN A 80 1.37 -1.45 12.71
CA ASN A 80 0.84 -0.64 11.62
C ASN A 80 1.87 0.39 11.11
N VAL A 81 2.71 0.94 11.99
CA VAL A 81 3.82 1.82 11.56
C VAL A 81 4.85 1.04 10.73
N LYS A 82 5.20 -0.20 11.11
CA LYS A 82 6.08 -1.06 10.30
C LYS A 82 5.44 -1.39 8.95
N ALA A 83 4.14 -1.69 8.92
CA ALA A 83 3.40 -1.94 7.69
C ALA A 83 3.39 -0.72 6.76
N MET A 84 3.21 0.48 7.32
CA MET A 84 3.25 1.74 6.58
C MET A 84 4.64 1.95 5.95
N GLN A 85 5.70 1.76 6.73
CA GLN A 85 7.09 1.88 6.26
C GLN A 85 7.39 0.92 5.12
N LEU A 86 6.99 -0.35 5.27
CA LEU A 86 7.11 -1.36 4.21
C LEU A 86 6.37 -0.93 2.95
N GLY A 87 5.15 -0.39 3.09
CA GLY A 87 4.41 0.21 1.97
C GLY A 87 5.17 1.34 1.29
N LEU A 88 5.72 2.27 2.07
CA LEU A 88 6.49 3.41 1.56
C LEU A 88 7.74 2.96 0.79
N GLU A 89 8.39 1.88 1.22
CA GLU A 89 9.54 1.29 0.53
C GLU A 89 9.13 0.62 -0.79
N LEU A 90 8.08 -0.19 -0.77
CA LEU A 90 7.59 -0.88 -1.97
C LEU A 90 7.07 0.11 -3.03
N GLY A 91 6.38 1.17 -2.62
CA GLY A 91 5.84 2.18 -3.53
C GLY A 91 6.87 3.15 -4.11
N LYS A 92 8.14 3.14 -3.63
CA LYS A 92 9.25 3.91 -4.21
C LYS A 92 9.92 3.18 -5.38
N GLN A 93 9.69 1.87 -5.52
CA GLN A 93 10.29 1.08 -6.59
C GLN A 93 9.45 1.27 -7.88
N PRO A 94 10.08 1.67 -9.01
CA PRO A 94 9.39 2.00 -10.26
C PRO A 94 8.78 0.78 -10.95
#